data_AF-A0A255YRI3-F1
#
_entry.id   AF-A0A255YRI3-F1
#
_cell.length_a   1.000
_cell.length_b   1.000
_cell.length_c   1.000
_cell.angle_alpha   90.00
_cell.angle_beta   90.00
_cell.angle_gamma   90.00
#
_symmetry.space_group_name_H-M   'P 1'
#
loop_
_entity.id
_entity.type
_entity.pdbx_description
1 polymer ?
#
loop_
_entity_poly.entity_id
_entity_poly.type
_entity_poly.pdbx_seq_one_letter_code
_entity_poly.pdbx_strand_id
1 'polypeptide(L)'
;MQADRRPTVTDEVIAINDDLEINYGVFKNDFTFRRPANSWRLWPMLGFVPPRLNATIAEMYQAGVAWTLCEHVSICINGSADYVFEGPDGPIIQTWTPGCHNVENGGGYLPAGEFTRHFHDDFTLCCVVQKLKRAPGVQYQFEVLTEPTVLSEAALFIHYATGPRQRQTEFNPAPGYTVDLGAGDIAIICSIR
;
A
#
# COMPACT_ATOMS: atom_id res chain seq x y z
N MET A 1 -8.87 -10.68 -30.42
CA MET A 1 -8.36 -9.32 -30.17
C MET A 1 -7.92 -9.25 -28.72
N GLN A 2 -6.61 -9.11 -28.49
CA GLN A 2 -5.95 -9.21 -27.19
C GLN A 2 -5.82 -7.79 -26.59
N ALA A 3 -6.95 -7.11 -26.40
CA ALA A 3 -6.97 -5.75 -25.89
C ALA A 3 -6.59 -5.75 -24.39
N ASP A 4 -5.49 -5.06 -24.08
CA ASP A 4 -5.06 -4.55 -22.77
C ASP A 4 -5.33 -5.39 -21.52
N ARG A 5 -4.41 -6.32 -21.21
CA ARG A 5 -4.36 -6.99 -19.90
C ARG A 5 -3.85 -6.10 -18.76
N ARG A 6 -3.37 -4.89 -19.05
CA ARG A 6 -2.81 -3.98 -18.05
C ARG A 6 -3.88 -2.99 -17.58
N PRO A 7 -4.21 -2.98 -16.27
CA PRO A 7 -5.24 -2.11 -15.72
C PRO A 7 -4.76 -0.66 -15.51
N THR A 8 -3.47 -0.37 -15.71
CA THR A 8 -2.89 0.96 -15.51
C THR A 8 -2.82 1.77 -16.81
N VAL A 9 -3.11 3.06 -16.70
CA VAL A 9 -2.93 4.10 -17.71
C VAL A 9 -1.50 4.62 -17.66
N THR A 10 -1.01 4.94 -16.45
CA THR A 10 0.34 5.40 -16.19
C THR A 10 0.92 4.66 -14.99
N ASP A 11 2.25 4.54 -14.98
CA ASP A 11 3.04 4.03 -13.87
C ASP A 11 4.30 4.89 -13.77
N GLU A 12 4.27 5.89 -12.89
CA GLU A 12 5.41 6.74 -12.62
C GLU A 12 6.17 6.18 -11.42
N VAL A 13 7.51 6.20 -11.49
CA VAL A 13 8.35 5.62 -10.44
C VAL A 13 9.34 6.64 -9.89
N ILE A 14 9.52 6.62 -8.56
CA ILE A 14 10.56 7.35 -7.85
C ILE A 14 11.47 6.32 -7.21
N ALA A 15 12.73 6.28 -7.64
CA ALA A 15 13.71 5.37 -7.04
C ALA A 15 14.00 5.78 -5.59
N ILE A 16 13.96 4.82 -4.67
CA ILE A 16 14.33 5.02 -3.27
C ILE A 16 15.78 4.55 -3.05
N ASN A 17 16.07 3.30 -3.41
CA ASN A 17 17.39 2.71 -3.36
C ASN A 17 17.50 1.57 -4.41
N ASP A 18 18.51 0.70 -4.28
CA ASP A 18 18.70 -0.43 -5.19
C ASP A 18 17.57 -1.48 -5.13
N ASP A 19 16.81 -1.49 -4.03
CA ASP A 19 15.77 -2.48 -3.74
C ASP A 19 14.34 -1.94 -3.84
N LEU A 20 14.12 -0.65 -3.59
CA LEU A 20 12.80 -0.06 -3.42
C LEU A 20 12.56 1.07 -4.42
N GLU A 21 11.30 1.21 -4.81
CA GLU A 21 10.77 2.35 -5.53
C GLU A 21 9.36 2.69 -5.05
N ILE A 22 8.99 3.96 -5.17
CA ILE A 22 7.60 4.39 -5.07
C ILE A 22 7.00 4.34 -6.47
N ASN A 23 5.88 3.67 -6.63
CA ASN A 23 5.10 3.63 -7.85
C ASN A 23 3.79 4.41 -7.65
N TYR A 24 3.54 5.34 -8.56
CA TYR A 24 2.28 6.06 -8.72
C TYR A 24 1.54 5.49 -9.93
N GLY A 25 0.56 4.64 -9.67
CA GLY A 25 -0.22 3.97 -10.71
C GLY A 25 -1.62 4.57 -10.84
N VAL A 26 -1.96 5.09 -12.03
CA VAL A 26 -3.33 5.52 -12.37
C VAL A 26 -4.02 4.38 -13.11
N PHE A 27 -5.21 4.01 -12.67
CA PHE A 27 -5.96 2.88 -13.22
C PHE A 27 -7.03 3.33 -14.21
N LYS A 28 -7.33 2.47 -15.19
CA LYS A 28 -8.36 2.72 -16.22
C LYS A 28 -9.74 2.69 -15.58
N ASN A 29 -10.51 3.76 -15.72
CA ASN A 29 -11.91 3.81 -15.28
C ASN A 29 -12.74 2.72 -15.95
N ASP A 30 -13.74 2.24 -15.22
CA ASP A 30 -14.67 1.18 -15.61
C ASP A 30 -13.98 -0.16 -15.95
N PHE A 31 -12.68 -0.27 -15.68
CA PHE A 31 -11.92 -1.49 -15.93
C PHE A 31 -12.03 -2.42 -14.73
N THR A 32 -12.36 -3.68 -15.01
CA THR A 32 -12.41 -4.74 -14.01
C THR A 32 -11.16 -5.60 -14.09
N PHE A 33 -10.49 -5.76 -12.96
CA PHE A 33 -9.24 -6.49 -12.87
C PHE A 33 -9.27 -7.57 -11.80
N ARG A 34 -9.25 -8.82 -12.27
CA ARG A 34 -9.19 -10.02 -11.43
C ARG A 34 -7.75 -10.37 -11.08
N ARG A 35 -7.44 -10.47 -9.80
CA ARG A 35 -6.14 -10.92 -9.28
C ARG A 35 -6.26 -12.34 -8.74
N PRO A 36 -5.49 -13.31 -9.27
CA PRO A 36 -5.53 -14.67 -8.77
C PRO A 36 -4.94 -14.77 -7.36
N ALA A 37 -5.33 -15.81 -6.62
CA ALA A 37 -4.75 -16.14 -5.33
C ALA A 37 -3.21 -16.24 -5.41
N ASN A 38 -2.52 -15.89 -4.34
CA ASN A 38 -1.06 -15.94 -4.24
C ASN A 38 -0.31 -15.08 -5.28
N SER A 39 -0.94 -14.02 -5.81
CA SER A 39 -0.28 -13.05 -6.72
C SER A 39 0.91 -12.33 -6.07
N TRP A 40 0.98 -12.35 -4.74
CA TRP A 40 1.96 -11.60 -3.94
C TRP A 40 3.16 -12.43 -3.50
N ARG A 41 3.24 -13.71 -3.87
CA ARG A 41 4.31 -14.63 -3.42
C ARG A 41 5.75 -14.21 -3.76
N LEU A 42 5.90 -13.24 -4.67
CA LEU A 42 7.20 -12.66 -5.03
C LEU A 42 7.67 -11.61 -4.02
N TRP A 43 6.77 -11.14 -3.18
CA TRP A 43 7.05 -10.17 -2.13
C TRP A 43 7.58 -10.90 -0.91
N PRO A 44 8.54 -10.33 -0.18
CA PRO A 44 8.97 -10.87 1.10
C PRO A 44 7.79 -10.95 2.07
N MET A 45 7.50 -12.18 2.51
CA MET A 45 6.44 -12.46 3.47
C MET A 45 6.94 -12.20 4.88
N LEU A 46 6.11 -11.54 5.68
CA LEU A 46 6.36 -11.31 7.10
C LEU A 46 5.56 -12.32 7.95
N GLY A 47 5.93 -12.45 9.22
CA GLY A 47 5.14 -13.22 10.17
C GLY A 47 3.73 -12.62 10.30
N PHE A 48 2.69 -13.39 9.99
CA PHE A 48 1.33 -12.87 9.99
C PHE A 48 0.90 -12.45 11.41
N VAL A 49 0.40 -11.22 11.52
CA VAL A 49 -0.24 -10.69 12.73
C VAL A 49 -1.66 -10.28 12.33
N PRO A 50 -2.72 -10.66 13.07
CA PRO A 50 -4.06 -10.19 12.78
C PRO A 50 -4.17 -8.65 12.85
N PRO A 51 -4.69 -7.95 11.82
CA PRO A 51 -4.83 -6.50 11.84
C PRO A 51 -5.96 -6.08 12.78
N ARG A 52 -5.81 -4.92 13.42
CA ARG A 52 -6.75 -4.41 14.43
C ARG A 52 -6.99 -2.90 14.35
N LEU A 53 -5.99 -2.13 13.93
CA LEU A 53 -6.01 -0.67 14.02
C LEU A 53 -6.51 -0.04 12.73
N ASN A 54 -6.06 -0.56 11.58
CA ASN A 54 -6.47 -0.05 10.29
C ASN A 54 -7.80 -0.70 9.89
N ALA A 55 -8.90 0.07 10.02
CA ALA A 55 -10.26 -0.39 9.72
C ALA A 55 -10.40 -0.99 8.31
N THR A 56 -9.71 -0.44 7.30
CA THR A 56 -9.75 -0.95 5.91
C THR A 56 -9.36 -2.42 5.84
N ILE A 57 -8.41 -2.90 6.64
CA ILE A 57 -7.98 -4.30 6.61
C ILE A 57 -8.57 -5.12 7.77
N ALA A 58 -8.81 -4.50 8.93
CA ALA A 58 -9.32 -5.18 10.11
C ALA A 58 -10.78 -5.61 9.93
N GLU A 59 -11.63 -4.77 9.35
CA GLU A 59 -13.04 -5.10 9.13
C GLU A 59 -13.19 -6.26 8.13
N MET A 60 -12.41 -6.25 7.05
CA MET A 60 -12.43 -7.34 6.06
C MET A 60 -11.89 -8.64 6.63
N TYR A 61 -10.85 -8.58 7.48
CA TYR A 61 -10.37 -9.74 8.20
C TYR A 61 -11.45 -10.32 9.13
N GLN A 62 -12.16 -9.47 9.88
CA GLN A 62 -13.27 -9.90 10.74
C GLN A 62 -14.44 -10.48 9.95
N ALA A 63 -14.70 -9.97 8.75
CA ALA A 63 -15.69 -10.50 7.82
C ALA A 63 -15.27 -11.84 7.16
N GLY A 64 -14.06 -12.34 7.44
CA GLY A 64 -13.58 -13.65 6.98
C GLY A 64 -12.69 -13.61 5.75
N VAL A 65 -12.26 -12.43 5.27
CA VAL A 65 -11.29 -12.32 4.18
C VAL A 65 -9.92 -12.78 4.67
N ALA A 66 -9.31 -13.73 3.95
CA ALA A 66 -7.97 -14.22 4.23
C ALA A 66 -6.90 -13.23 3.75
N TRP A 67 -5.97 -12.88 4.63
CA TRP A 67 -4.88 -11.94 4.35
C TRP A 67 -3.50 -12.57 4.46
N THR A 68 -2.56 -11.98 3.74
CA THR A 68 -1.12 -12.17 3.90
C THR A 68 -0.48 -10.86 4.33
N LEU A 69 0.63 -10.92 5.06
CA LEU A 69 1.44 -9.76 5.43
C LEU A 69 2.78 -9.80 4.69
N CYS A 70 3.15 -8.70 4.03
CA CYS A 70 4.37 -8.62 3.22
C CYS A 70 5.01 -7.23 3.26
N GLU A 71 6.25 -7.11 2.76
CA GLU A 71 6.98 -5.84 2.62
C GLU A 71 6.39 -4.98 1.49
N HIS A 72 5.15 -4.52 1.67
CA HIS A 72 4.39 -3.70 0.73
C HIS A 72 3.70 -2.52 1.41
N VAL A 73 3.47 -1.47 0.63
CA VAL A 73 2.53 -0.39 0.97
C VAL A 73 1.70 -0.08 -0.27
N SER A 74 0.40 0.09 -0.07
CA SER A 74 -0.53 0.70 -1.03
C SER A 74 -1.38 1.72 -0.30
N ILE A 75 -1.43 2.95 -0.84
CA ILE A 75 -2.31 4.02 -0.36
C ILE A 75 -3.14 4.52 -1.55
N CYS A 76 -4.46 4.61 -1.38
CA CYS A 76 -5.32 5.32 -2.30
C CYS A 76 -5.15 6.83 -2.12
N ILE A 77 -4.73 7.52 -3.19
CA ILE A 77 -4.46 8.97 -3.15
C ILE A 77 -5.43 9.78 -4.01
N ASN A 78 -6.17 9.14 -4.92
CA ASN A 78 -7.20 9.75 -5.74
C ASN A 78 -8.20 8.70 -6.23
N GLY A 79 -9.40 9.13 -6.62
CA GLY A 79 -10.45 8.28 -7.18
C GLY A 79 -10.95 7.23 -6.20
N SER A 80 -11.56 6.16 -6.72
CA SER A 80 -12.03 5.07 -5.88
C SER A 80 -12.00 3.72 -6.58
N ALA A 81 -12.01 2.63 -5.81
CA ALA A 81 -12.13 1.30 -6.39
C ALA A 81 -12.89 0.36 -5.47
N ASP A 82 -13.78 -0.43 -6.06
CA ASP A 82 -14.46 -1.51 -5.36
C ASP A 82 -13.61 -2.76 -5.40
N TYR A 83 -13.30 -3.28 -4.22
CA TYR A 83 -12.62 -4.55 -4.01
C TYR A 83 -13.67 -5.59 -3.65
N VAL A 84 -13.76 -6.62 -4.47
CA VAL A 84 -14.69 -7.74 -4.28
C VAL A 84 -13.87 -8.97 -3.90
N PHE A 85 -14.04 -9.41 -2.65
CA PHE A 85 -13.37 -10.56 -2.06
C PHE A 85 -14.29 -11.78 -2.00
N GLU A 86 -13.71 -12.97 -2.00
CA GLU A 86 -14.43 -14.18 -1.57
C GLU A 86 -14.61 -14.16 -0.05
N GLY A 87 -15.86 -14.34 0.41
CA GLY A 87 -16.22 -14.43 1.82
C GLY A 87 -16.96 -15.72 2.15
N PRO A 88 -17.10 -16.06 3.45
CA PRO A 88 -17.72 -17.31 3.88
C PRO A 88 -19.20 -17.45 3.46
N ASP A 89 -19.94 -16.34 3.42
CA ASP A 89 -21.37 -16.29 3.11
C ASP A 89 -21.67 -15.72 1.71
N GLY A 90 -20.63 -15.51 0.90
CA GLY A 90 -20.72 -14.87 -0.41
C GLY A 90 -19.70 -13.75 -0.60
N PRO A 91 -19.74 -13.04 -1.74
CA PRO A 91 -18.81 -11.95 -2.02
C PRO A 91 -18.92 -10.81 -1.02
N ILE A 92 -17.78 -10.31 -0.54
CA ILE A 92 -17.69 -9.14 0.34
C ILE A 92 -17.12 -7.98 -0.48
N ILE A 93 -17.78 -6.82 -0.43
CA ILE A 93 -17.37 -5.63 -1.18
C ILE A 93 -16.84 -4.59 -0.20
N GLN A 94 -15.68 -4.03 -0.53
CA GLN A 94 -15.12 -2.87 0.14
C GLN A 94 -14.72 -1.81 -0.89
N THR A 95 -15.14 -0.58 -0.68
CA THR A 95 -14.72 0.54 -1.52
C THR A 95 -13.51 1.24 -0.90
N TRP A 96 -12.43 1.32 -1.65
CA TRP A 96 -11.26 2.13 -1.31
C TRP A 96 -11.46 3.55 -1.85
N THR A 97 -11.21 4.54 -1.00
CA THR A 97 -11.25 5.98 -1.31
C THR A 97 -9.97 6.65 -0.80
N PRO A 98 -9.69 7.93 -1.14
CA PRO A 98 -8.47 8.59 -0.71
C PRO A 98 -8.33 8.53 0.82
N GLY A 99 -7.18 8.07 1.31
CA GLY A 99 -6.97 7.77 2.73
C GLY A 99 -6.95 6.28 3.06
N CYS A 100 -7.59 5.42 2.27
CA CYS A 100 -7.49 3.97 2.47
C CYS A 100 -6.07 3.47 2.19
N HIS A 101 -5.57 2.58 3.05
CA HIS A 101 -4.27 1.92 2.87
C HIS A 101 -4.29 0.52 3.45
N ASN A 102 -3.31 -0.30 3.08
CA ASN A 102 -3.20 -1.69 3.57
C ASN A 102 -2.13 -1.90 4.65
N VAL A 103 -1.60 -0.85 5.24
CA VAL A 103 -0.44 -0.95 6.15
C VAL A 103 -0.88 -1.06 7.60
N GLU A 104 -0.33 -2.04 8.31
CA GLU A 104 -0.31 -2.17 9.78
C GLU A 104 0.81 -3.16 10.16
N ASN A 105 1.23 -3.23 11.42
CA ASN A 105 2.17 -4.24 11.92
C ASN A 105 3.50 -4.34 11.13
N GLY A 106 3.95 -3.20 10.58
CA GLY A 106 5.21 -3.10 9.84
C GLY A 106 5.15 -3.53 8.38
N GLY A 107 3.98 -3.84 7.81
CA GLY A 107 3.87 -4.24 6.41
C GLY A 107 2.48 -4.08 5.81
N GLY A 108 2.36 -4.49 4.56
CA GLY A 108 1.15 -4.41 3.77
C GLY A 108 0.35 -5.70 3.82
N TYR A 109 -0.91 -5.59 4.19
CA TYR A 109 -1.88 -6.67 4.11
C TYR A 109 -2.38 -6.79 2.68
N LEU A 110 -2.23 -7.97 2.11
CA LEU A 110 -2.71 -8.28 0.76
C LEU A 110 -3.59 -9.53 0.78
N PRO A 111 -4.70 -9.57 0.01
CA PRO A 111 -5.60 -10.71 0.04
C PRO A 111 -4.85 -11.98 -0.37
N ALA A 112 -5.00 -13.04 0.42
CA ALA A 112 -4.39 -14.34 0.13
C ALA A 112 -5.14 -15.05 -1.03
N GLY A 113 -6.46 -14.93 -1.01
CA GLY A 113 -7.37 -15.49 -1.99
C GLY A 113 -7.45 -14.68 -3.28
N GLU A 114 -8.33 -15.12 -4.17
CA GLU A 114 -8.70 -14.36 -5.35
C GLU A 114 -9.52 -13.13 -4.97
N PHE A 115 -9.35 -12.05 -5.71
CA PHE A 115 -10.22 -10.88 -5.59
C PHE A 115 -10.30 -10.12 -6.90
N THR A 116 -11.35 -9.32 -7.04
CA THR A 116 -11.58 -8.46 -8.19
C THR A 116 -11.54 -7.01 -7.75
N ARG A 117 -10.99 -6.14 -8.60
CA ARG A 117 -11.09 -4.69 -8.45
C ARG A 117 -11.87 -4.09 -9.60
N HIS A 118 -12.71 -3.13 -9.30
CA HIS A 118 -13.37 -2.29 -10.28
C HIS A 118 -12.98 -0.84 -10.00
N PHE A 119 -12.41 -0.16 -11.00
CA PHE A 119 -11.77 1.15 -10.82
C PHE A 119 -12.66 2.29 -11.29
N HIS A 120 -12.71 3.37 -10.51
CA HIS A 120 -13.54 4.55 -10.72
C HIS A 120 -12.72 5.83 -10.54
N ASP A 121 -13.19 6.92 -11.16
CA ASP A 121 -12.76 8.30 -10.87
C ASP A 121 -11.24 8.52 -10.87
N ASP A 122 -10.53 7.92 -11.84
CA ASP A 122 -9.07 7.94 -11.97
C ASP A 122 -8.37 7.43 -10.71
N PHE A 123 -8.84 6.28 -10.21
CA PHE A 123 -8.26 5.58 -9.07
C PHE A 123 -6.74 5.55 -9.17
N THR A 124 -6.07 6.08 -8.16
CA THR A 124 -4.63 6.21 -8.13
C THR A 124 -4.07 5.65 -6.84
N LEU A 125 -3.05 4.79 -6.96
CA LEU A 125 -2.30 4.27 -5.83
C LEU A 125 -0.90 4.88 -5.76
N CYS A 126 -0.48 5.24 -4.56
CA CYS A 126 0.93 5.39 -4.19
C CYS A 126 1.38 4.12 -3.49
N CYS A 127 2.29 3.38 -4.11
CA CYS A 127 2.77 2.10 -3.62
C CYS A 127 4.27 2.12 -3.35
N VAL A 128 4.72 1.49 -2.26
CA VAL A 128 6.11 1.05 -2.14
C VAL A 128 6.19 -0.37 -2.70
N VAL A 129 7.03 -0.56 -3.71
CA VAL A 129 7.24 -1.85 -4.36
C VAL A 129 8.72 -2.23 -4.27
N GLN A 130 8.99 -3.52 -4.10
CA GLN A 130 10.36 -4.03 -4.17
C GLN A 130 10.74 -4.35 -5.62
N LYS A 131 11.91 -3.88 -6.02
CA LYS A 131 12.59 -4.26 -7.27
C LYS A 131 12.96 -5.74 -7.20
N LEU A 132 13.06 -6.39 -8.35
CA LEU A 132 13.40 -7.82 -8.43
C LEU A 132 14.79 -8.18 -7.85
N LYS A 133 15.64 -7.19 -7.57
CA LYS A 133 16.92 -7.35 -6.90
C LYS A 133 16.76 -6.89 -5.46
N ARG A 134 17.07 -7.78 -4.51
CA ARG A 134 16.98 -7.53 -3.07
C ARG A 134 18.37 -7.53 -2.45
N ALA A 135 18.66 -6.59 -1.57
CA ALA A 135 19.80 -6.62 -0.69
C ALA A 135 19.67 -7.80 0.31
N PRO A 136 20.64 -8.73 0.34
CA PRO A 136 20.60 -9.84 1.28
C PRO A 136 20.57 -9.37 2.74
N GLY A 137 19.72 -9.98 3.56
CA GLY A 137 19.69 -9.75 5.01
C GLY A 137 18.98 -8.47 5.47
N VAL A 138 18.36 -7.70 4.57
CA VAL A 138 17.56 -6.52 4.93
C VAL A 138 16.07 -6.89 5.00
N GLN A 139 15.41 -6.56 6.10
CA GLN A 139 13.96 -6.59 6.25
C GLN A 139 13.43 -5.17 6.45
N TYR A 140 12.53 -4.75 5.57
CA TYR A 140 11.90 -3.43 5.65
C TYR A 140 10.66 -3.49 6.53
N GLN A 141 10.48 -2.48 7.39
CA GLN A 141 9.22 -2.20 8.06
C GLN A 141 8.60 -0.93 7.49
N PHE A 142 7.27 -0.94 7.34
CA PHE A 142 6.50 0.18 6.85
C PHE A 142 5.42 0.61 7.84
N GLU A 143 5.25 1.93 7.95
CA GLU A 143 4.19 2.59 8.71
C GLU A 143 3.54 3.66 7.84
N VAL A 144 2.28 3.97 8.13
CA VAL A 144 1.53 5.06 7.49
C VAL A 144 1.10 6.02 8.58
N LEU A 145 1.49 7.29 8.41
CA LEU A 145 1.09 8.37 9.30
C LEU A 145 0.03 9.24 8.63
N THR A 146 -0.98 9.61 9.41
CA THR A 146 -2.07 10.53 9.01
C THR A 146 -2.16 11.74 9.94
N GLU A 147 -1.25 11.85 10.91
CA GLU A 147 -1.22 12.92 11.91
C GLU A 147 0.23 13.37 12.15
N PRO A 148 0.45 14.65 12.55
CA PRO A 148 1.77 15.14 12.91
C PRO A 148 2.46 14.24 13.94
N THR A 149 3.69 13.83 13.66
CA THR A 149 4.42 12.86 14.50
C THR A 149 5.87 13.26 14.62
N VAL A 150 6.43 13.13 15.83
CA VAL A 150 7.88 13.21 16.05
C VAL A 150 8.43 11.80 16.08
N LEU A 151 9.43 11.53 15.24
CA LEU A 151 10.02 10.19 15.16
C LEU A 151 10.75 9.82 16.46
N SER A 152 10.42 8.66 17.01
CA SER A 152 11.15 8.08 18.15
C SER A 152 12.40 7.31 17.72
N GLU A 153 12.41 6.79 16.49
CA GLU A 153 13.49 5.99 15.91
C GLU A 153 13.95 6.62 14.58
N ALA A 154 15.14 6.24 14.11
CA ALA A 154 15.58 6.63 12.78
C ALA A 154 14.75 5.90 11.73
N ALA A 155 14.43 6.57 10.62
CA ALA A 155 13.83 5.92 9.47
C ALA A 155 14.81 5.95 8.29
N LEU A 156 14.66 4.98 7.39
CA LEU A 156 15.37 4.95 6.11
C LEU A 156 14.85 6.07 5.19
N PHE A 157 13.53 6.23 5.12
CA PHE A 157 12.90 7.34 4.42
C PHE A 157 11.51 7.69 4.98
N ILE A 158 11.09 8.91 4.71
CA ILE A 158 9.70 9.37 4.78
C ILE A 158 9.29 9.77 3.37
N HIS A 159 8.18 9.24 2.87
CA HIS A 159 7.60 9.63 1.59
C HIS A 159 6.21 10.23 1.78
N TYR A 160 6.00 11.46 1.29
CA TYR A 160 4.73 12.14 1.39
C TYR A 160 3.83 11.71 0.22
N ALA A 161 2.83 10.89 0.50
CA ALA A 161 1.94 10.30 -0.51
C ALA A 161 0.83 11.27 -0.95
N THR A 162 0.40 12.17 -0.06
CA THR A 162 -0.60 13.22 -0.32
C THR A 162 -0.14 14.56 0.26
N GLY A 163 -0.94 15.60 0.05
CA GLY A 163 -0.70 16.94 0.61
C GLY A 163 0.24 17.83 -0.20
N PRO A 164 0.59 19.02 0.31
CA PRO A 164 1.46 19.99 -0.38
C PRO A 164 2.85 19.45 -0.71
N ARG A 165 3.28 18.42 0.03
CA ARG A 165 4.57 17.75 -0.13
C ARG A 165 4.49 16.47 -0.95
N GLN A 166 3.34 16.17 -1.57
CA GLN A 166 3.15 14.95 -2.34
C GLN A 166 4.31 14.70 -3.31
N ARG A 167 4.75 13.44 -3.39
CA ARG A 167 5.89 12.95 -4.19
C ARG A 167 7.28 13.36 -3.67
N GLN A 168 7.38 14.10 -2.56
CA GLN A 168 8.67 14.34 -1.91
C GLN A 168 9.07 13.15 -1.04
N THR A 169 10.37 12.89 -0.98
CA THR A 169 10.97 11.88 -0.10
C THR A 169 12.11 12.50 0.70
N GLU A 170 12.11 12.27 2.00
CA GLU A 170 13.19 12.61 2.90
C GLU A 170 13.93 11.34 3.29
N PHE A 171 15.27 11.37 3.24
CA PHE A 171 16.09 10.19 3.47
C PHE A 171 16.85 10.30 4.79
N ASN A 172 16.96 9.17 5.48
CA ASN A 172 17.67 9.02 6.74
C ASN A 172 17.28 10.04 7.84
N PRO A 173 15.98 10.35 8.05
CA PRO A 173 15.57 11.20 9.17
C PRO A 173 15.98 10.57 10.51
N ALA A 174 16.56 11.39 11.38
CA ALA A 174 17.01 10.98 12.70
C ALA A 174 15.86 11.00 13.74
N PRO A 175 16.01 10.34 14.88
CA PRO A 175 15.10 10.52 16.02
C PRO A 175 14.94 12.00 16.38
N GLY A 176 13.73 12.42 16.72
CA GLY A 176 13.37 13.82 16.95
C GLY A 176 13.00 14.59 15.69
N TYR A 177 13.11 13.99 14.51
CA TYR A 177 12.59 14.57 13.27
C TYR A 177 11.07 14.73 13.34
N THR A 178 10.55 15.88 12.92
CA THR A 178 9.11 16.15 12.92
C THR A 178 8.54 15.91 11.53
N VAL A 179 7.59 15.00 11.43
CA VAL A 179 6.78 14.75 10.23
C VAL A 179 5.53 15.63 10.34
N ASP A 180 5.56 16.78 9.69
CA ASP A 180 4.44 17.71 9.66
C ASP A 180 3.38 17.24 8.64
N LEU A 181 2.17 16.94 9.12
CA LEU A 181 1.04 16.51 8.29
C LEU A 181 -0.19 17.39 8.56
N GLY A 182 -0.77 17.95 7.50
CA GLY A 182 -2.08 18.57 7.55
C GLY A 182 -3.22 17.54 7.57
N ALA A 183 -4.45 18.02 7.73
CA ALA A 183 -5.62 17.17 7.66
C ALA A 183 -5.76 16.55 6.25
N GLY A 184 -5.77 15.22 6.17
CA GLY A 184 -5.81 14.47 4.90
C GLY A 184 -4.44 14.23 4.26
N ASP A 185 -3.36 14.74 4.85
CA ASP A 185 -2.00 14.42 4.44
C ASP A 185 -1.60 13.03 4.96
N ILE A 186 -0.85 12.29 4.15
CA ILE A 186 -0.44 10.93 4.44
C ILE A 186 1.04 10.78 4.10
N ALA A 187 1.80 10.24 5.04
CA ALA A 187 3.20 9.89 4.84
C ALA A 187 3.44 8.39 5.07
N ILE A 188 4.33 7.83 4.25
CA ILE A 188 4.86 6.48 4.40
C ILE A 188 6.21 6.60 5.10
N ILE A 189 6.39 5.86 6.19
CA ILE A 189 7.69 5.70 6.84
C ILE A 189 8.22 4.32 6.52
N CYS A 190 9.51 4.23 6.24
CA CYS A 190 10.21 2.96 6.15
C CYS A 190 11.40 2.92 7.10
N SER A 191 11.55 1.82 7.83
CA SER A 191 12.71 1.51 8.67
C SER A 191 13.27 0.12 8.33
N ILE A 192 14.46 -0.20 8.87
CA ILE A 192 15.09 -1.53 8.72
C ILE A 192 15.13 -2.20 10.10
N ARG A 193 14.79 -3.49 10.18
CA ARG A 193 14.89 -4.31 11.40
C ARG A 193 15.62 -5.62 11.17
#